data_AF-A0A5U5DZM2-F1
#
_entry.id   AF-A0A5U5DZM2-F1
#
_cell.length_a   1.000
_cell.length_b   1.000
_cell.length_c   1.000
_cell.angle_alpha   90.00
_cell.angle_beta   90.00
_cell.angle_gamma   90.00
#
_symmetry.space_group_name_H-M   'P 1'
#
loop_
_entity.id
_entity.type
_entity.pdbx_description
1 polymer ?
#
loop_
_entity_poly.entity_id
_entity_poly.type
_entity_poly.pdbx_seq_one_letter_code
_entity_poly.pdbx_strand_id
1 'polypeptide(L)'
;GVETHVIEFAPMLMAEQLDQMGGEQLRRKIESMGVRVHTSKNTQEIVQQGNEARKTMRFADGSELEVDFIVFSTGIRPRDKLATQCGLAVAQRGGIVINDTCQTSDPDIYAIGECASWNNRVYGLVAPGYKMAQVAVDHILGSENAFEGADLSAKLKLL
;
A
#
# COMPACT_ATOMS: atom_id res chain seq x y z
N GLY A 1 -26.45 -3.22 6.57
CA GLY A 1 -25.22 -2.70 5.93
C GLY A 1 -25.22 -3.07 4.47
N VAL A 2 -24.23 -2.62 3.70
CA VAL A 2 -24.03 -3.06 2.31
C VAL A 2 -23.43 -4.47 2.32
N GLU A 3 -23.90 -5.35 1.43
CA GLU A 3 -23.27 -6.66 1.22
C GLU A 3 -21.82 -6.47 0.76
N THR A 4 -20.87 -7.03 1.50
CA THR A 4 -19.45 -6.72 1.33
C THR A 4 -18.65 -7.97 1.05
N HIS A 5 -17.81 -7.90 0.02
CA HIS A 5 -16.90 -8.96 -0.39
C HIS A 5 -15.47 -8.45 -0.34
N VAL A 6 -14.55 -9.26 0.19
CA VAL A 6 -13.10 -9.05 0.10
C VAL A 6 -12.54 -10.08 -0.88
N ILE A 7 -11.89 -9.59 -1.93
CA ILE A 7 -11.22 -10.41 -2.93
C ILE A 7 -9.71 -10.30 -2.69
N GLU A 8 -9.06 -11.42 -2.41
CA GLU A 8 -7.63 -11.53 -2.13
C GLU A 8 -7.00 -12.54 -3.08
N PHE A 9 -5.90 -12.14 -3.73
CA PHE A 9 -5.16 -12.99 -4.66
C PHE A 9 -4.36 -14.06 -3.90
N ALA A 10 -3.78 -13.69 -2.76
CA ALA A 10 -3.03 -14.60 -1.89
C ALA A 10 -3.96 -15.68 -1.30
N PRO A 11 -3.41 -16.82 -0.83
CA PRO A 11 -4.22 -17.87 -0.20
C PRO A 11 -4.83 -17.47 1.14
N MET A 12 -4.41 -16.34 1.71
CA MET A 12 -4.85 -15.82 3.01
C MET A 12 -4.80 -14.28 3.03
N LEU A 13 -5.60 -13.69 3.91
CA LEU A 13 -5.56 -12.25 4.18
C LEU A 13 -4.26 -11.86 4.89
N MET A 14 -3.74 -10.68 4.54
CA MET A 14 -2.51 -10.11 5.14
C MET A 14 -1.31 -11.07 5.07
N ALA A 15 -1.10 -11.71 3.92
CA ALA A 15 -0.04 -12.71 3.70
C ALA A 15 1.40 -12.19 3.95
N GLU A 16 1.60 -10.87 3.90
CA GLU A 16 2.90 -10.23 4.20
C GLU A 16 3.09 -9.98 5.70
N GLN A 17 2.04 -10.09 6.53
CA GLN A 17 2.07 -9.76 7.95
C GLN A 17 1.72 -10.94 8.87
N LEU A 18 0.95 -11.91 8.38
CA LEU A 18 0.43 -13.03 9.16
C LEU A 18 0.93 -14.36 8.59
N ASP A 19 1.00 -15.35 9.46
CA ASP A 19 1.09 -16.75 9.06
C ASP A 19 -0.30 -17.35 8.80
N GLN A 20 -0.33 -18.59 8.31
CA GLN A 20 -1.57 -19.27 7.95
C GLN A 20 -2.59 -19.31 9.11
N MET A 21 -2.13 -19.55 10.34
CA MET A 21 -3.01 -19.60 11.51
C MET A 21 -3.58 -18.21 11.83
N GLY A 22 -2.76 -17.17 11.80
CA GLY A 22 -3.19 -15.78 11.97
C GLY A 22 -4.18 -15.34 10.90
N GLY A 23 -3.92 -15.69 9.64
CA GLY A 23 -4.81 -15.40 8.51
C GLY A 23 -6.19 -16.04 8.65
N GLU A 24 -6.24 -17.30 9.10
CA GLU A 24 -7.50 -18.01 9.33
C GLU A 24 -8.32 -17.39 10.49
N GLN A 25 -7.64 -17.00 11.57
CA GLN A 25 -8.29 -16.31 12.69
C GLN A 25 -8.84 -14.94 12.26
N LEU A 26 -8.09 -14.20 11.43
CA LEU A 26 -8.54 -12.94 10.84
C LEU A 26 -9.76 -13.14 9.94
N ARG A 27 -9.73 -14.15 9.06
CA ARG A 27 -10.85 -14.50 8.18
C ARG A 27 -12.13 -14.74 8.98
N ARG A 28 -12.08 -15.62 9.98
CA ARG A 28 -13.24 -15.91 10.85
C ARG A 28 -13.79 -14.66 11.52
N LYS A 29 -12.91 -13.76 11.98
CA LYS A 29 -13.32 -12.51 12.60
C LYS A 29 -14.04 -11.60 11.61
N ILE A 30 -13.51 -11.45 10.39
CA ILE A 30 -14.12 -10.65 9.32
C ILE A 30 -15.47 -11.25 8.86
N GLU A 31 -15.52 -12.56 8.65
CA GLU A 31 -16.75 -13.26 8.27
C GLU A 31 -17.82 -13.18 9.36
N SER A 32 -17.43 -13.20 10.65
CA SER A 32 -18.37 -12.99 11.77
C SER A 32 -19.01 -11.60 11.78
N MET A 33 -18.44 -10.63 11.05
CA MET A 33 -18.99 -9.28 10.85
C MET A 33 -19.88 -9.17 9.59
N GLY A 34 -20.12 -10.28 8.88
CA GLY A 34 -20.97 -10.34 7.69
C GLY A 34 -20.25 -10.06 6.36
N VAL A 35 -18.92 -10.00 6.35
CA VAL A 35 -18.12 -9.78 5.15
C VAL A 35 -17.71 -11.12 4.54
N ARG A 36 -17.95 -11.33 3.25
CA ARG A 36 -17.56 -12.56 2.54
C ARG A 36 -16.12 -12.47 2.06
N VAL A 37 -15.27 -13.43 2.44
CA VAL A 37 -13.85 -13.44 2.07
C VAL A 37 -13.58 -14.48 0.99
N HIS A 38 -12.95 -14.04 -0.10
CA HIS A 38 -12.55 -14.87 -1.23
C HIS A 38 -11.03 -14.79 -1.39
N THR A 39 -10.30 -15.80 -0.90
CA THR A 39 -8.84 -15.92 -1.09
C THR A 39 -8.52 -16.77 -2.31
N SER A 40 -7.25 -16.74 -2.75
CA SER A 40 -6.82 -17.37 -4.02
C SER A 40 -7.66 -16.92 -5.22
N LYS A 41 -8.21 -15.71 -5.17
CA LYS A 41 -9.22 -15.22 -6.11
C LYS A 41 -8.60 -14.19 -7.05
N ASN A 42 -8.29 -14.64 -8.26
CA ASN A 42 -7.63 -13.81 -9.27
C ASN A 42 -8.67 -13.13 -10.18
N THR A 43 -8.81 -11.81 -10.07
CA THR A 43 -9.69 -11.00 -10.94
C THR A 43 -9.02 -10.78 -12.30
N GLN A 44 -9.68 -11.22 -13.37
CA GLN A 44 -9.21 -11.06 -14.75
C GLN A 44 -9.77 -9.81 -15.43
N GLU A 45 -11.06 -9.54 -15.20
CA GLU A 45 -11.77 -8.46 -15.88
C GLU A 45 -12.85 -7.87 -14.98
N ILE A 46 -13.12 -6.58 -15.15
CA ILE A 46 -14.27 -5.89 -14.58
C ILE A 46 -15.04 -5.27 -15.75
N VAL A 47 -16.27 -5.75 -15.97
CA VAL A 47 -17.13 -5.32 -17.07
C VAL A 47 -18.30 -4.50 -16.56
N GLN A 48 -18.75 -3.50 -17.34
CA GLN A 48 -19.91 -2.65 -17.01
C GLN A 48 -21.22 -3.30 -17.50
N GLN A 49 -21.50 -4.49 -17.00
CA GLN A 49 -22.73 -5.25 -17.26
C GLN A 49 -23.05 -6.06 -16.01
N GLY A 50 -24.33 -6.37 -15.79
CA GLY A 50 -24.84 -7.19 -14.70
C GLY A 50 -26.36 -7.15 -14.71
N ASN A 51 -27.01 -8.18 -14.17
CA ASN A 51 -28.47 -8.27 -14.09
C ASN A 51 -29.00 -7.60 -12.82
N GLU A 52 -28.29 -7.78 -11.71
CA GLU A 52 -28.64 -7.33 -10.36
C GLU A 52 -27.79 -6.12 -9.95
N ALA A 53 -26.56 -6.02 -10.45
CA ALA A 53 -25.66 -4.89 -10.19
C ALA A 53 -25.05 -4.28 -11.45
N ARG A 54 -24.41 -3.11 -11.31
CA ARG A 54 -23.89 -2.33 -12.46
C ARG A 54 -22.63 -2.91 -13.10
N LYS A 55 -21.92 -3.81 -12.43
CA LYS A 55 -20.64 -4.37 -12.90
C LYS A 55 -20.58 -5.86 -12.56
N THR A 56 -19.79 -6.59 -13.33
CA THR A 56 -19.42 -7.98 -13.03
C THR A 56 -17.91 -8.09 -12.97
N MET A 57 -17.39 -8.64 -11.87
CA MET A 57 -16.01 -9.10 -11.74
C MET A 57 -15.92 -10.52 -12.27
N ARG A 58 -14.98 -10.77 -13.18
CA ARG A 58 -14.70 -12.10 -13.73
C ARG A 58 -13.39 -12.63 -13.18
N PHE A 59 -13.39 -13.89 -12.77
CA PHE A 59 -12.23 -14.49 -12.13
C PHE A 59 -11.59 -15.56 -13.01
N ALA A 60 -10.32 -15.87 -12.73
CA ALA A 60 -9.53 -16.85 -13.51
C ALA A 60 -10.08 -18.28 -13.42
N ASP A 61 -10.87 -18.59 -12.39
CA ASP A 61 -11.56 -19.88 -12.22
C ASP A 61 -12.88 -19.96 -13.01
N GLY A 62 -13.24 -18.92 -13.78
CA GLY A 62 -14.45 -18.84 -14.58
C GLY A 62 -15.69 -18.40 -13.80
N SER A 63 -15.60 -18.22 -12.49
CA SER A 63 -16.71 -17.65 -11.71
C SER A 63 -16.83 -16.14 -11.90
N GLU A 64 -18.00 -15.62 -11.55
CA GLU A 64 -18.33 -14.20 -11.66
C GLU A 64 -18.93 -13.66 -10.35
N LEU A 65 -18.80 -12.36 -10.10
CA LEU A 65 -19.45 -11.66 -8.99
C LEU A 65 -19.98 -10.30 -9.46
N GLU A 66 -21.29 -10.11 -9.36
CA GLU A 66 -21.92 -8.82 -9.65
C GLU A 66 -21.74 -7.85 -8.46
N VAL A 67 -21.34 -6.61 -8.74
CA VAL A 67 -21.08 -5.56 -7.74
C VAL A 67 -21.44 -4.16 -8.26
N ASP A 68 -21.96 -3.30 -7.39
CA ASP A 68 -22.22 -1.90 -7.74
C ASP A 68 -20.97 -1.03 -7.67
N PHE A 69 -20.11 -1.30 -6.68
CA PHE A 69 -18.95 -0.49 -6.33
C PHE A 69 -17.76 -1.37 -5.96
N ILE A 70 -16.55 -0.94 -6.35
CA ILE A 70 -15.30 -1.65 -6.13
C ILE A 70 -14.31 -0.70 -5.49
N VAL A 71 -13.71 -1.12 -4.38
CA VAL A 71 -12.58 -0.44 -3.73
C VAL A 71 -11.30 -1.19 -4.06
N PHE A 72 -10.35 -0.52 -4.69
CA PHE A 72 -9.02 -1.08 -4.91
C PHE A 72 -8.12 -0.80 -3.70
N SER A 73 -7.66 -1.87 -3.06
CA SER A 73 -6.70 -1.83 -1.95
C SER A 73 -5.57 -2.84 -2.19
N THR A 74 -5.06 -2.89 -3.42
CA THR A 74 -4.11 -3.91 -3.92
C THR A 74 -2.65 -3.46 -3.83
N GLY A 75 -2.32 -2.64 -2.83
CA GLY A 75 -1.01 -2.04 -2.65
C GLY A 75 -0.81 -0.73 -3.40
N ILE A 76 0.31 -0.07 -3.10
CA ILE A 76 0.71 1.23 -3.66
C ILE A 76 2.08 1.12 -4.33
N ARG A 77 2.42 2.10 -5.16
CA ARG A 77 3.75 2.27 -5.73
C ARG A 77 4.22 3.72 -5.52
N PRO A 78 5.52 3.96 -5.34
CA PRO A 78 6.04 5.32 -5.23
C PRO A 78 5.64 6.16 -6.45
N ARG A 79 5.24 7.40 -6.22
CA ARG A 79 4.95 8.36 -7.30
C ARG A 79 6.21 9.15 -7.66
N ASP A 80 7.09 8.51 -8.41
CA ASP A 80 8.43 9.03 -8.76
C ASP A 80 8.52 9.64 -10.18
N LYS A 81 7.43 9.61 -10.96
CA LYS A 81 7.41 10.12 -12.34
C LYS A 81 7.98 11.52 -12.51
N LEU A 82 7.66 12.45 -11.59
CA LEU A 82 8.18 13.82 -11.65
C LEU A 82 9.71 13.84 -11.45
N ALA A 83 10.22 13.07 -10.47
CA ALA A 83 11.64 12.96 -10.20
C ALA A 83 12.40 12.42 -11.42
N THR A 84 11.88 11.37 -12.07
CA THR A 84 12.44 10.86 -13.33
C THR A 84 12.47 11.93 -14.42
N GLN A 85 11.38 12.68 -14.60
CA GLN A 85 11.28 13.73 -15.61
C GLN A 85 12.24 14.91 -15.35
N CYS A 86 12.55 15.18 -14.08
CA CYS A 86 13.48 16.21 -13.65
C CYS A 86 14.94 15.74 -13.54
N GLY A 87 15.23 14.46 -13.83
CA GLY A 87 16.59 13.91 -13.74
C GLY A 87 17.08 13.62 -12.32
N LEU A 88 16.19 13.59 -11.33
CA LEU A 88 16.53 13.15 -9.97
C LEU A 88 16.75 11.64 -9.94
N ALA A 89 17.62 11.20 -9.03
CA ALA A 89 17.88 9.77 -8.83
C ALA A 89 16.61 9.04 -8.34
N VAL A 90 16.30 7.90 -8.99
CA VAL A 90 15.18 7.02 -8.65
C VAL A 90 15.70 5.61 -8.44
N ALA A 91 15.24 4.93 -7.39
CA ALA A 91 15.69 3.60 -7.03
C ALA A 91 15.18 2.53 -8.02
N GLN A 92 15.86 1.39 -8.09
CA GLN A 92 15.54 0.32 -9.05
C GLN A 92 14.10 -0.20 -8.92
N ARG A 93 13.55 -0.21 -7.70
CA ARG A 93 12.17 -0.64 -7.40
C ARG A 93 11.17 0.51 -7.34
N GLY A 94 11.57 1.69 -7.80
CA GLY A 94 10.81 2.94 -7.71
C GLY A 94 11.08 3.70 -6.41
N GLY A 95 10.72 4.98 -6.43
CA GLY A 95 10.90 5.93 -5.33
C GLY A 95 12.12 6.84 -5.53
N ILE A 96 11.96 8.09 -5.12
CA ILE A 96 12.97 9.14 -5.20
C ILE A 96 14.07 8.81 -4.20
N VAL A 97 15.31 8.62 -4.67
CA VAL A 97 16.43 8.28 -3.78
C VAL A 97 16.68 9.45 -2.84
N ILE A 98 16.74 9.14 -1.54
CA ILE A 98 17.07 10.12 -0.50
C ILE A 98 18.24 9.65 0.37
N ASN A 99 19.00 10.60 0.91
CA ASN A 99 19.98 10.37 1.95
C ASN A 99 19.32 10.39 3.36
N ASP A 100 20.15 10.31 4.41
CA ASP A 100 19.69 10.28 5.81
C ASP A 100 19.03 11.58 6.26
N THR A 101 19.25 12.70 5.56
CA THR A 101 18.60 14.00 5.81
C THR A 101 17.38 14.24 4.92
N CYS A 102 16.93 13.21 4.20
CA CYS A 102 15.80 13.24 3.26
C CYS A 102 16.00 14.15 2.04
N GLN A 103 17.24 14.56 1.74
CA GLN A 103 17.59 15.25 0.50
C GLN A 103 17.66 14.26 -0.65
N THR A 104 17.26 14.72 -1.83
CA THR A 104 17.40 13.98 -3.09
C THR A 104 18.82 14.10 -3.66
N SER A 105 19.02 13.68 -4.90
CA SER A 105 20.28 13.94 -5.63
C SER A 105 20.54 15.42 -5.90
N ASP A 106 19.51 16.26 -5.84
CA ASP A 106 19.62 17.71 -5.86
C ASP A 106 19.59 18.22 -4.40
N PRO A 107 20.61 18.97 -3.95
CA PRO A 107 20.71 19.42 -2.56
C PRO A 107 19.61 20.39 -2.13
N ASP A 108 18.93 21.05 -3.07
CA ASP A 108 17.85 22.00 -2.80
C ASP A 108 16.47 21.32 -2.79
N ILE A 109 16.39 20.02 -3.11
CA ILE A 109 15.15 19.27 -3.22
C ILE A 109 15.14 18.12 -2.20
N TYR A 110 14.03 18.02 -1.47
CA TYR A 110 13.77 16.95 -0.49
C TYR A 110 12.62 16.08 -0.97
N ALA A 111 12.64 14.81 -0.58
CA ALA A 111 11.52 13.90 -0.74
C ALA A 111 11.26 13.17 0.57
N ILE A 112 9.99 13.01 0.93
CA ILE A 112 9.57 12.38 2.19
C ILE A 112 8.34 11.50 1.96
N GLY A 113 8.06 10.59 2.88
CA GLY A 113 6.90 9.70 2.81
C GLY A 113 7.04 8.62 1.73
N GLU A 114 5.90 8.18 1.20
CA GLU A 114 5.83 6.97 0.36
C GLU A 114 6.42 7.15 -1.05
N CYS A 115 6.73 8.38 -1.47
CA CYS A 115 7.46 8.62 -2.71
C CYS A 115 8.98 8.51 -2.53
N ALA A 116 9.48 8.54 -1.30
CA ALA A 116 10.91 8.52 -1.00
C ALA A 116 11.42 7.08 -0.83
N SER A 117 12.62 6.83 -1.35
CA SER A 117 13.37 5.59 -1.20
C SER A 117 14.64 5.86 -0.42
N TRP A 118 14.65 5.45 0.85
CA TRP A 118 15.83 5.50 1.71
C TRP A 118 16.49 4.12 1.74
N ASN A 119 17.79 4.03 1.42
CA ASN A 119 18.51 2.75 1.33
C ASN A 119 17.81 1.67 0.47
N ASN A 120 17.29 2.08 -0.70
CA ASN A 120 16.49 1.24 -1.61
C ASN A 120 15.21 0.66 -0.99
N ARG A 121 14.67 1.30 0.06
CA ARG A 121 13.44 0.91 0.73
C ARG A 121 12.44 2.06 0.73
N VAL A 122 11.18 1.70 0.50
CA VAL A 122 10.03 2.60 0.60
C VAL A 122 9.19 2.15 1.79
N TYR A 123 8.73 3.11 2.57
CA TYR A 123 7.91 2.87 3.75
C TYR A 123 6.45 3.26 3.48
N GLY A 124 5.57 2.27 3.33
CA GLY A 124 4.12 2.47 3.14
C GLY A 124 3.37 2.70 4.45
N LEU A 125 3.89 3.57 5.33
CA LEU A 125 3.33 3.86 6.66
C LEU A 125 3.41 5.35 6.94
N VAL A 126 2.42 5.87 7.67
CA VAL A 126 2.33 7.30 8.00
C VAL A 126 3.45 7.74 8.96
N ALA A 127 3.80 6.91 9.95
CA ALA A 127 4.80 7.25 10.96
C ALA A 127 6.20 7.56 10.37
N PRO A 128 6.78 6.73 9.46
CA PRO A 128 8.00 7.10 8.76
C PRO A 128 7.89 8.42 8.00
N GLY A 129 6.75 8.70 7.34
CA GLY A 129 6.53 9.97 6.66
C GLY A 129 6.64 11.18 7.59
N TYR A 130 6.07 11.11 8.79
CA TYR A 130 6.22 12.17 9.80
C TYR A 130 7.67 12.33 10.29
N LYS A 131 8.39 11.22 10.52
CA LYS A 131 9.80 11.28 10.91
C LYS A 131 10.65 11.90 9.79
N MET A 132 10.44 11.50 8.54
CA MET A 132 11.11 12.09 7.38
C MET A 132 10.84 13.60 7.27
N ALA A 133 9.59 14.04 7.51
CA ALA A 133 9.25 15.46 7.53
C ALA A 133 10.03 16.24 8.60
N GLN A 134 10.11 15.70 9.82
CA GLN A 134 10.88 16.31 10.90
C GLN A 134 12.37 16.39 10.57
N VAL A 135 12.94 15.30 10.05
CA VAL A 135 14.36 15.24 9.63
C VAL A 135 14.66 16.27 8.54
N ALA A 136 13.80 16.38 7.52
CA ALA A 136 13.98 17.36 6.45
C ALA A 136 13.95 18.80 6.98
N VAL A 137 13.00 19.12 7.87
CA VAL A 137 12.91 20.46 8.48
C VAL A 137 14.11 20.76 9.37
N ASP A 138 14.54 19.79 10.20
CA ASP A 138 15.70 19.96 11.06
C ASP A 138 16.95 20.24 10.24
N HIS A 139 17.15 19.52 9.14
CA HIS A 139 18.26 19.76 8.22
C HIS A 139 18.19 21.16 7.58
N ILE A 140 17.01 21.60 7.13
CA ILE A 140 16.80 22.95 6.59
C ILE A 140 17.14 24.03 7.62
N LEU A 141 16.86 23.77 8.91
CA LEU A 141 17.13 24.70 10.02
C LEU A 141 18.54 24.56 10.62
N GLY A 142 19.38 23.65 10.09
CA GLY A 142 20.75 23.42 10.58
C GLY A 142 20.83 22.65 11.91
N SER A 143 19.79 21.89 12.26
CA SER A 143 19.78 20.99 13.41
C SER A 143 20.24 19.59 13.02
N GLU A 144 20.95 18.90 13.92
CA GLU A 144 21.38 17.53 13.70
C GLU A 144 20.24 16.54 13.93
N ASN A 145 19.79 15.89 12.86
CA ASN A 145 18.82 14.79 12.90
C ASN A 145 18.98 13.92 11.64
N ALA A 146 18.66 12.63 11.75
CA ALA A 146 18.75 11.67 10.66
C ALA A 146 17.53 10.76 10.64
N PHE A 147 17.18 10.31 9.43
CA PHE A 147 16.24 9.21 9.21
C PHE A 147 17.00 7.89 9.25
N GLU A 148 16.72 7.08 10.26
CA GLU A 148 17.43 5.81 10.52
C GLU A 148 16.62 4.58 10.10
N GLY A 149 15.59 4.79 9.28
CA GLY A 149 14.57 3.79 8.97
C GLY A 149 13.34 3.91 9.87
N ALA A 150 12.47 2.90 9.80
CA ALA A 150 11.24 2.86 10.58
C ALA A 150 10.87 1.43 10.98
N ASP A 151 10.18 1.34 12.12
CA ASP A 151 9.49 0.12 12.53
C ASP A 151 8.32 -0.16 11.56
N LEU A 152 8.29 -1.38 11.04
CA LEU A 152 7.26 -1.85 10.13
C LEU A 152 6.09 -2.53 10.87
N SER A 153 6.11 -2.53 12.20
CA SER A 153 5.03 -3.08 13.01
C SER A 153 3.71 -2.36 12.68
N ALA A 154 2.72 -3.15 12.30
CA ALA A 154 1.38 -2.66 12.01
C ALA A 154 0.41 -3.24 13.04
N LYS A 155 -0.46 -2.39 13.57
CA LYS A 155 -1.57 -2.83 14.42
C LYS A 155 -2.82 -2.92 13.58
N LEU A 156 -3.40 -4.12 13.49
CA LEU A 156 -4.71 -4.28 12.91
C LEU A 156 -5.76 -3.62 13.82
N LYS A 157 -6.48 -2.64 13.28
CA LYS A 157 -7.63 -2.00 13.94
C LYS A 157 -8.90 -2.61 13.37
N LEU A 158 -9.51 -3.50 14.13
CA LEU A 158 -10.86 -3.99 13.84
C LEU A 158 -11.80 -3.27 14.80
N LEU A 159 -12.41 -2.18 14.30
CA LEU A 159 -13.17 -1.15 15.03
C LEU A 159 -12.30 -0.19 15.85
#